data_AF-A0A6M0BMV4-F1
#
_entry.id   AF-A0A6M0BMV4-F1
#
_cell.length_a   1.000
_cell.length_b   1.000
_cell.length_c   1.000
_cell.angle_alpha   90.00
_cell.angle_beta   90.00
_cell.angle_gamma   90.00
#
_symmetry.space_group_name_H-M   'P 1'
#
loop_
_entity.id
_entity.type
_entity.pdbx_description
1 polymer ?
#
loop_
_entity_poly.entity_id
_entity_poly.type
_entity_poly.pdbx_seq_one_letter_code
_entity_poly.pdbx_strand_id
1 'polypeptide(L)'
;MSEPSSAYINDIGGDVKGIIGDGDIKGIIGDIKGGVVNQYIIAQYSEAEIHSRNLKPGSPYLGLNKFQPGDKDKFFGRERWIIELSNDLEKSNLLLLVGASGSGKSSLVQAGLIPYLSDQWGASQLVTIIFVPDNNPFTSFSDNFPKKYQNKASDFFNSPNNLTLIDVIKRCQ
;
A
#
# COMPACT_ATOMS: atom_id res chain seq x y z
N MET A 1 -22.79 -52.97 -13.24
CA MET A 1 -22.71 -52.46 -14.62
C MET A 1 -22.26 -51.02 -14.51
N SER A 2 -20.95 -50.79 -14.55
CA SER A 2 -20.31 -49.49 -14.32
C SER A 2 -19.95 -48.88 -15.66
N GLU A 3 -20.44 -47.67 -15.92
CA GLU A 3 -20.07 -46.88 -17.08
C GLU A 3 -18.57 -46.49 -17.02
N PRO A 4 -17.85 -46.49 -18.15
CA PRO A 4 -16.49 -45.97 -18.17
C PRO A 4 -16.53 -44.44 -18.19
N SER A 5 -15.93 -43.82 -17.18
CA SER A 5 -15.59 -42.40 -17.15
C SER A 5 -14.68 -42.07 -18.33
N SER A 6 -15.18 -41.31 -19.31
CA SER A 6 -14.36 -40.82 -20.41
C SER A 6 -13.47 -39.69 -19.92
N ALA A 7 -12.18 -39.94 -19.80
CA ALA A 7 -11.19 -38.89 -19.64
C ALA A 7 -11.17 -38.03 -20.92
N TYR A 8 -11.58 -36.77 -20.82
CA TYR A 8 -11.47 -35.80 -21.90
C TYR A 8 -10.00 -35.43 -22.09
N ILE A 9 -9.38 -35.96 -23.15
CA ILE A 9 -8.07 -35.51 -23.63
C ILE A 9 -8.33 -34.34 -24.56
N ASN A 10 -8.04 -33.12 -24.10
CA ASN A 10 -7.87 -31.98 -25.00
C ASN A 10 -6.39 -31.93 -25.37
N ASP A 11 -6.07 -32.41 -26.57
CA ASP A 11 -4.75 -32.29 -27.18
C ASP A 11 -4.40 -30.81 -27.36
N ILE A 12 -3.57 -30.28 -26.46
CA ILE A 12 -2.85 -29.03 -26.67
C ILE A 12 -1.40 -29.43 -26.93
N GLY A 13 -0.97 -29.26 -28.18
CA GLY A 13 0.31 -29.76 -28.68
C GLY A 13 1.52 -29.34 -27.84
N GLY A 14 2.37 -30.33 -27.59
CA GLY A 14 3.59 -30.26 -26.78
C GLY A 14 3.59 -31.40 -25.76
N ASP A 15 4.65 -32.21 -25.71
CA ASP A 15 4.76 -33.36 -24.79
C ASP A 15 4.54 -32.93 -23.32
N VAL A 16 3.31 -33.07 -22.82
CA VAL A 16 2.92 -32.79 -21.43
C VAL A 16 2.32 -34.08 -20.84
N LYS A 17 3.08 -34.76 -19.97
CA LYS A 17 2.57 -35.84 -19.12
C LYS A 17 2.38 -35.30 -17.70
N GLY A 18 1.19 -34.80 -17.39
CA GLY A 18 0.81 -34.44 -16.02
C GLY A 18 0.23 -35.64 -15.29
N ILE A 19 0.72 -35.94 -14.09
CA ILE A 19 0.08 -36.87 -13.15
C ILE A 19 -1.03 -36.09 -12.43
N ILE A 20 -2.28 -36.46 -12.66
CA ILE A 20 -3.44 -35.88 -11.95
C ILE A 20 -3.69 -36.78 -10.73
N GLY A 21 -3.39 -36.28 -9.53
CA GLY A 21 -3.67 -36.95 -8.27
C GLY A 21 -4.70 -36.19 -7.44
N ASP A 22 -5.29 -36.86 -6.45
CA ASP A 22 -6.29 -36.30 -5.52
C ASP A 22 -5.72 -35.28 -4.51
N GLY A 23 -4.45 -34.89 -4.62
CA GLY A 23 -3.82 -33.88 -3.77
C GLY A 23 -4.12 -32.44 -4.18
N ASP A 24 -3.50 -31.50 -3.46
CA ASP A 24 -3.61 -30.04 -3.64
C ASP A 24 -3.18 -29.56 -5.04
N ILE A 25 -2.28 -30.29 -5.68
CA ILE A 25 -1.76 -30.00 -7.02
C ILE A 25 -2.65 -30.69 -8.04
N LYS A 26 -3.38 -29.90 -8.82
CA LYS A 26 -4.28 -30.39 -9.88
C LYS A 26 -3.59 -30.55 -11.23
N GLY A 27 -2.44 -29.93 -11.42
CA GLY A 27 -1.65 -30.12 -12.64
C GLY A 27 -0.29 -29.43 -12.62
N ILE A 28 0.61 -29.97 -13.42
CA ILE A 28 1.89 -29.35 -13.76
C ILE A 28 1.90 -29.17 -15.28
N ILE A 29 2.05 -27.93 -15.73
CA ILE A 29 2.16 -27.58 -17.14
C ILE A 29 3.54 -26.96 -17.33
N GLY A 30 4.18 -27.22 -18.47
CA GLY A 30 5.41 -26.52 -18.80
C GLY A 30 5.52 -26.28 -20.30
N ASP A 31 6.31 -25.26 -20.65
CA ASP A 31 6.72 -25.02 -22.02
C ASP A 31 8.22 -24.73 -22.09
N ILE A 32 8.80 -24.92 -23.26
CA ILE A 32 10.19 -24.58 -23.55
C ILE A 32 10.18 -23.53 -24.64
N LYS A 33 10.65 -22.32 -24.34
CA LYS A 33 10.79 -21.22 -25.32
C LYS A 33 12.14 -20.55 -25.17
N GLY A 34 12.89 -20.48 -26.27
CA GLY A 34 14.19 -19.79 -26.30
C GLY A 34 15.26 -20.37 -25.37
N GLY A 35 15.21 -21.67 -25.06
CA GLY A 35 16.13 -22.32 -24.12
C GLY A 35 15.77 -22.14 -22.64
N VAL A 36 14.64 -21.48 -22.34
CA VAL A 36 14.08 -21.36 -20.99
C VAL A 36 12.96 -22.38 -20.82
N VAL A 37 12.95 -23.07 -19.68
CA VAL A 37 11.87 -23.96 -19.25
C VAL A 37 10.97 -23.18 -18.30
N ASN A 38 9.70 -22.99 -18.64
CA ASN A 38 8.70 -22.47 -17.70
C ASN A 38 7.90 -23.62 -17.13
N GLN A 39 7.68 -23.60 -15.81
CA GLN A 39 6.86 -24.58 -15.11
C GLN A 39 5.74 -23.84 -14.36
N TYR A 40 4.51 -24.28 -14.59
CA TYR A 40 3.30 -23.80 -13.96
C TYR A 40 2.74 -24.90 -13.07
N ILE A 41 2.63 -24.62 -11.78
CA ILE A 41 1.97 -25.51 -10.81
C ILE A 41 0.58 -24.94 -10.55
N ILE A 42 -0.44 -25.69 -10.92
CA ILE A 42 -1.84 -25.33 -10.68
C ILE A 42 -2.30 -26.07 -9.43
N ALA A 43 -2.56 -25.33 -8.37
CA ALA A 43 -3.13 -25.84 -7.14
C ALA A 43 -4.54 -25.30 -6.94
N GLN A 44 -5.45 -26.15 -6.49
CA GLN A 44 -6.84 -25.78 -6.23
C GLN A 44 -7.15 -25.98 -4.76
N TYR A 45 -7.59 -24.90 -4.12
CA TYR A 45 -7.88 -24.87 -2.69
C TYR A 45 -9.32 -24.41 -2.49
N SER A 46 -9.97 -24.91 -1.43
CA SER A 46 -11.30 -24.41 -1.06
C SER A 46 -11.20 -23.00 -0.47
N GLU A 47 -12.26 -22.22 -0.58
CA GLU A 47 -12.33 -20.88 0.02
C GLU A 47 -12.09 -20.94 1.55
N ALA A 48 -12.71 -21.91 2.24
CA ALA A 48 -12.50 -22.14 3.67
C ALA A 48 -11.04 -22.46 4.03
N GLU A 49 -10.34 -23.20 3.17
CA GLU A 49 -8.92 -23.48 3.36
C GLU A 49 -8.07 -22.22 3.14
N ILE A 50 -8.36 -21.43 2.10
CA ILE A 50 -7.64 -20.17 1.84
C ILE A 50 -7.78 -19.21 3.02
N HIS A 51 -8.99 -19.08 3.60
CA HIS A 51 -9.24 -18.20 4.74
C HIS A 51 -8.61 -18.67 6.05
N SER A 52 -8.38 -19.97 6.22
CA SER A 52 -7.77 -20.53 7.44
C SER A 52 -6.24 -20.58 7.38
N ARG A 53 -5.63 -20.21 6.26
CA ARG A 53 -4.17 -20.15 6.14
C ARG A 53 -3.58 -19.04 6.98
N ASN A 54 -2.53 -19.40 7.71
CA ASN A 54 -1.67 -18.41 8.35
C ASN A 54 -0.93 -17.58 7.30
N LEU A 55 -0.87 -16.27 7.52
CA LEU A 55 -0.05 -15.38 6.72
C LEU A 55 1.42 -15.78 6.86
N LYS A 56 2.15 -15.77 5.74
CA LYS A 56 3.58 -16.09 5.74
C LYS A 56 4.35 -15.01 6.54
N PRO A 57 5.04 -15.37 7.63
CA PRO A 57 5.90 -14.44 8.34
C PRO A 57 6.97 -13.87 7.39
N GLY A 58 7.16 -12.55 7.40
CA GLY A 58 8.14 -11.90 6.53
C GLY A 58 7.70 -11.66 5.09
N SER A 59 6.43 -11.92 4.74
CA SER A 59 5.87 -11.48 3.45
C SER A 59 6.03 -9.95 3.30
N PRO A 60 6.48 -9.45 2.13
CA PRO A 60 6.52 -8.01 1.87
C PRO A 60 5.11 -7.41 1.71
N TYR A 61 4.11 -8.25 1.41
CA TYR A 61 2.72 -7.84 1.26
C TYR A 61 1.99 -7.91 2.61
N LEU A 62 1.46 -6.77 3.05
CA LEU A 62 0.77 -6.59 4.33
C LEU A 62 -0.74 -6.88 4.28
N GLY A 63 -1.25 -7.37 3.14
CA GLY A 63 -2.68 -7.59 2.91
C GLY A 63 -3.44 -6.26 2.82
N LEU A 64 -4.55 -6.15 3.55
CA LEU A 64 -5.38 -4.93 3.59
C LEU A 64 -4.83 -3.83 4.50
N ASN A 65 -3.73 -4.10 5.22
CA ASN A 65 -3.09 -3.11 6.06
C ASN A 65 -2.36 -2.07 5.20
N LYS A 66 -2.43 -0.81 5.64
CA LYS A 66 -1.61 0.27 5.07
C LYS A 66 -0.14 0.07 5.45
N PHE A 67 0.76 0.41 4.52
CA PHE A 67 2.19 0.48 4.81
C PHE A 67 2.46 1.70 5.68
N GLN A 68 3.32 1.52 6.68
CA GLN A 68 3.73 2.55 7.64
C GLN A 68 5.13 3.08 7.31
N PRO A 69 5.60 4.17 7.94
CA PRO A 69 6.96 4.67 7.71
C PRO A 69 8.06 3.62 7.93
N GLY A 70 7.87 2.69 8.87
CA GLY A 70 8.79 1.58 9.14
C GLY A 70 8.80 0.49 8.07
N ASP A 71 7.84 0.49 7.15
CA ASP A 71 7.76 -0.49 6.06
C ASP A 71 8.42 0.01 4.75
N LYS A 72 9.20 1.10 4.80
CA LYS A 72 9.79 1.74 3.61
C LYS A 72 10.54 0.75 2.71
N ASP A 73 11.26 -0.19 3.31
CA ASP A 73 12.07 -1.19 2.58
C ASP A 73 11.22 -2.25 1.85
N LYS A 74 9.92 -2.31 2.15
CA LYS A 74 8.94 -3.21 1.51
C LYS A 74 8.02 -2.48 0.53
N PHE A 75 8.14 -1.15 0.41
CA PHE A 75 7.26 -0.33 -0.42
C PHE A 75 7.95 0.01 -1.75
N PHE A 76 7.44 -0.53 -2.86
CA PHE A 76 8.05 -0.42 -4.19
C PHE A 76 7.02 -0.13 -5.30
N GLY A 77 7.51 0.30 -6.47
CA GLY A 77 6.74 0.55 -7.68
C GLY A 77 6.02 1.91 -7.73
N ARG A 78 6.34 2.79 -6.78
CA ARG A 78 5.75 4.14 -6.65
C ARG A 78 6.79 5.25 -6.51
N GLU A 79 8.05 4.97 -6.85
CA GLU A 79 9.19 5.86 -6.70
C GLU A 79 8.99 7.16 -7.48
N ARG A 80 8.47 7.06 -8.71
CA ARG A 80 8.14 8.24 -9.53
C ARG A 80 7.17 9.19 -8.83
N TRP A 81 6.11 8.65 -8.21
CA TRP A 81 5.14 9.46 -7.49
C TRP A 81 5.75 10.13 -6.26
N ILE A 82 6.63 9.43 -5.54
CA ILE A 82 7.34 10.00 -4.38
C ILE A 82 8.15 11.22 -4.81
N ILE A 83 8.91 11.11 -5.91
CA ILE A 83 9.74 12.20 -6.44
C ILE A 83 8.89 13.37 -6.95
N GLU A 84 7.81 13.09 -7.69
CA GLU A 84 6.91 14.15 -8.17
C GLU A 84 6.28 14.92 -7.00
N LEU A 85 5.76 14.21 -6.00
CA LEU A 85 5.15 14.82 -4.81
C LEU A 85 6.16 15.60 -3.97
N SER A 86 7.41 15.14 -3.85
CA SER A 86 8.46 15.88 -3.14
C SER A 86 8.81 17.19 -3.85
N ASN A 87 8.94 17.15 -5.18
CA ASN A 87 9.23 18.35 -5.98
C ASN A 87 8.09 19.36 -5.94
N ASP A 88 6.84 18.90 -5.84
CA ASP A 88 5.69 19.78 -5.69
C ASP A 88 5.65 20.42 -4.30
N LEU A 89 6.07 19.69 -3.25
CA LEU A 89 6.19 20.23 -1.90
C LEU A 89 7.31 21.27 -1.76
N GLU A 90 8.37 21.20 -2.57
CA GLU A 90 9.39 22.26 -2.62
C GLU A 90 8.84 23.57 -3.22
N LYS A 91 7.81 23.49 -4.07
CA LYS A 91 7.19 24.66 -4.71
C LYS A 91 5.98 25.18 -3.93
N SER A 92 5.32 24.32 -3.15
CA SER A 92 4.08 24.59 -2.44
C SER A 92 4.04 23.91 -1.09
N ASN A 93 3.63 24.63 -0.05
CA ASN A 93 3.49 24.10 1.31
C ASN A 93 2.21 23.24 1.50
N LEU A 94 1.41 23.05 0.44
CA LEU A 94 0.18 22.26 0.47
C LEU A 94 0.07 21.39 -0.78
N LEU A 95 -0.28 20.11 -0.57
CA LEU A 95 -0.55 19.14 -1.61
C LEU A 95 -1.86 18.39 -1.32
N LEU A 96 -2.70 18.24 -2.33
CA LEU A 96 -3.93 17.45 -2.26
C LEU A 96 -3.77 16.16 -3.08
N LEU A 97 -3.81 15.01 -2.41
CA LEU A 97 -3.72 13.69 -3.06
C LEU A 97 -5.10 13.02 -3.13
N VAL A 98 -5.64 12.86 -4.34
CA VAL A 98 -6.97 12.29 -4.60
C VAL A 98 -6.86 11.00 -5.39
N GLY A 99 -7.77 10.05 -5.14
CA GLY A 99 -7.83 8.78 -5.87
C GLY A 99 -8.77 7.78 -5.21
N ALA A 100 -9.12 6.70 -5.92
CA ALA A 100 -10.06 5.67 -5.47
C ALA A 100 -9.73 5.12 -4.07
N SER A 101 -10.74 4.67 -3.33
CA SER A 101 -10.51 3.96 -2.05
C SER A 101 -9.64 2.73 -2.29
N GLY A 102 -8.73 2.42 -1.36
CA GLY A 102 -7.82 1.28 -1.49
C GLY A 102 -6.68 1.43 -2.51
N SER A 103 -6.58 2.55 -3.26
CA SER A 103 -5.49 2.78 -4.25
C SER A 103 -4.08 2.95 -3.64
N GLY A 104 -3.96 2.94 -2.31
CA GLY A 104 -2.67 3.01 -1.62
C GLY A 104 -2.17 4.44 -1.33
N LYS A 105 -3.02 5.47 -1.41
CA LYS A 105 -2.64 6.88 -1.11
C LYS A 105 -1.97 7.04 0.27
N SER A 106 -2.58 6.48 1.31
CA SER A 106 -2.04 6.56 2.66
C SER A 106 -0.70 5.83 2.76
N SER A 107 -0.56 4.67 2.11
CA SER A 107 0.71 3.93 2.04
C SER A 107 1.78 4.72 1.27
N LEU A 108 1.43 5.37 0.16
CA LEU A 108 2.33 6.23 -0.61
C LEU A 108 2.89 7.38 0.23
N VAL A 109 2.03 8.04 1.01
CA VAL A 109 2.47 9.11 1.90
C VAL A 109 3.27 8.57 3.08
N GLN A 110 2.78 7.53 3.75
CA GLN A 110 3.35 7.03 5.01
C GLN A 110 4.63 6.24 4.83
N ALA A 111 4.70 5.32 3.87
CA ALA A 111 5.86 4.47 3.63
C ALA A 111 6.78 4.96 2.52
N GLY A 112 6.29 5.86 1.66
CA GLY A 112 7.06 6.45 0.57
C GLY A 112 7.53 7.86 0.88
N LEU A 113 6.61 8.83 0.84
CA LEU A 113 6.93 10.26 0.88
C LEU A 113 7.53 10.72 2.21
N ILE A 114 6.95 10.34 3.35
CA ILE A 114 7.46 10.75 4.67
C ILE A 114 8.90 10.25 4.90
N PRO A 115 9.22 8.94 4.70
CA PRO A 115 10.59 8.45 4.81
C PRO A 115 11.54 9.14 3.83
N TYR A 116 11.12 9.36 2.59
CA TYR A 116 11.92 10.05 1.59
C TYR A 116 12.27 11.48 2.01
N LEU A 117 11.29 12.26 2.47
CA LEU A 117 11.52 13.63 2.97
C LEU A 117 12.38 13.65 4.23
N SER A 118 12.21 12.68 5.13
CA SER A 118 13.05 12.52 6.31
C SER A 118 14.51 12.26 5.94
N ASP A 119 14.75 11.44 4.91
CA ASP A 119 16.11 11.14 4.42
C ASP A 119 16.73 12.36 3.72
N GLN A 120 15.93 13.19 3.03
CA GLN A 120 16.41 14.41 2.34
C GLN A 120 16.63 15.62 3.26
N TRP A 121 15.68 15.94 4.13
CA TRP A 121 15.73 17.13 5.01
C TRP A 121 16.39 16.84 6.36
N GLY A 122 16.53 15.57 6.71
CA GLY A 122 17.00 15.12 8.02
C GLY A 122 15.86 14.91 9.01
N ALA A 123 15.90 13.78 9.71
CA ALA A 123 14.84 13.35 10.62
C ALA A 123 14.51 14.34 11.75
N SER A 124 15.44 15.21 12.14
CA SER A 124 15.23 16.23 13.19
C SER A 124 14.42 17.44 12.72
N GLN A 125 14.32 17.63 11.40
CA GLN A 125 13.63 18.78 10.80
C GLN A 125 12.17 18.45 10.41
N LEU A 126 11.84 17.16 10.26
CA LEU A 126 10.51 16.70 9.89
C LEU A 126 9.67 16.39 11.14
N VAL A 127 8.47 16.97 11.22
CA VAL A 127 7.46 16.65 12.23
C VAL A 127 6.21 16.15 11.53
N THR A 128 5.90 14.87 11.70
CA THR A 128 4.76 14.22 11.06
C THR A 128 3.56 14.19 12.01
N ILE A 129 2.43 14.76 11.57
CA ILE A 129 1.14 14.67 12.26
C ILE A 129 0.15 13.97 11.31
N ILE A 130 -0.48 12.90 11.77
CA ILE A 130 -1.49 12.15 11.00
C ILE A 130 -2.79 12.21 11.80
N PHE A 131 -3.85 12.74 11.18
CA PHE A 131 -5.16 12.79 11.80
C PHE A 131 -6.24 12.49 10.76
N VAL A 132 -7.40 12.05 11.25
CA VAL A 132 -8.62 11.89 10.46
C VAL A 132 -9.55 13.02 10.88
N PRO A 133 -10.04 13.86 9.95
CA PRO A 133 -11.00 14.91 10.27
C PRO A 133 -12.22 14.34 11.00
N ASP A 134 -12.64 15.00 12.07
CA ASP A 134 -13.85 14.70 12.81
C ASP A 134 -14.84 15.88 12.72
N ASN A 135 -15.79 15.97 13.67
CA ASN A 135 -16.78 17.04 13.71
C ASN A 135 -16.16 18.43 13.96
N ASN A 136 -14.93 18.52 14.48
CA ASN A 136 -14.20 19.76 14.76
C ASN A 136 -12.73 19.63 14.31
N PRO A 137 -12.46 19.57 12.99
CA PRO A 137 -11.17 19.15 12.44
C PRO A 137 -10.00 20.06 12.82
N PHE A 138 -10.26 21.34 13.09
CA PHE A 138 -9.23 22.30 13.49
C PHE A 138 -8.78 22.11 14.94
N THR A 139 -9.70 21.83 15.86
CA THR A 139 -9.38 21.49 17.25
C THR A 139 -8.61 20.18 17.30
N SER A 140 -9.09 19.16 16.59
CA SER A 140 -8.40 17.87 16.55
C SER A 140 -7.03 17.98 15.87
N PHE A 141 -6.87 18.86 14.90
CA PHE A 141 -5.55 19.17 14.35
C PHE A 141 -4.63 19.85 15.37
N SER A 142 -5.12 20.87 16.11
CA SER A 142 -4.32 21.57 17.13
C SER A 142 -3.85 20.67 18.27
N ASP A 143 -4.73 19.79 18.73
CA ASP A 143 -4.45 18.90 19.88
C ASP A 143 -3.38 17.84 19.55
N ASN A 144 -3.25 17.49 18.27
CA ASN A 144 -2.25 16.54 17.79
C ASN A 144 -0.86 17.16 17.56
N PHE A 145 -0.69 18.48 17.74
CA PHE A 145 0.65 19.06 17.70
C PHE A 145 1.51 18.58 18.88
N PRO A 146 2.81 18.30 18.67
CA PRO A 146 3.75 18.11 19.76
C PRO A 146 3.72 19.31 20.72
N LYS A 147 3.84 19.06 22.04
CA LYS A 147 3.76 20.09 23.09
C LYS A 147 4.60 21.35 22.81
N LYS A 148 5.78 21.20 22.21
CA LYS A 148 6.66 22.32 21.80
C LYS A 148 6.01 23.30 20.80
N TYR A 149 4.97 22.89 20.08
CA TYR A 149 4.25 23.70 19.09
C TYR A 149 2.80 24.01 19.49
N GLN A 150 2.28 23.44 20.58
CA GLN A 150 0.87 23.60 20.98
C GLN A 150 0.52 25.06 21.29
N ASN A 151 1.38 25.80 22.01
CA ASN A 151 1.10 27.20 22.35
C ASN A 151 1.01 28.10 21.11
N LYS A 152 1.82 27.84 20.07
CA LYS A 152 1.69 28.54 18.79
C LYS A 152 0.41 28.13 18.07
N ALA A 153 0.08 26.84 18.06
CA ALA A 153 -1.12 26.29 17.43
C ALA A 153 -2.43 26.85 18.02
N SER A 154 -2.53 26.93 19.35
CA SER A 154 -3.73 27.42 20.05
C SER A 154 -4.08 28.86 19.65
N ASP A 155 -3.08 29.73 19.47
CA ASP A 155 -3.29 31.11 19.03
C ASP A 155 -3.80 31.20 17.59
N PHE A 156 -3.48 30.23 16.73
CA PHE A 156 -3.95 30.18 15.34
C PHE A 156 -5.42 29.80 15.20
N PHE A 157 -5.93 28.90 16.05
CA PHE A 157 -7.28 28.32 15.91
C PHE A 157 -8.37 29.05 16.71
N ASN A 158 -7.99 29.91 17.66
CA ASN A 158 -8.93 30.70 18.47
C ASN A 158 -9.47 31.97 17.75
N SER A 159 -9.23 32.12 16.44
CA SER A 159 -9.68 33.29 15.67
C SER A 159 -11.17 33.14 15.26
N PRO A 160 -11.99 34.20 15.38
CA PRO A 160 -13.46 34.10 15.28
C PRO A 160 -14.06 33.87 13.88
N ASN A 161 -13.26 33.57 12.85
CA ASN A 161 -13.73 33.46 11.46
C ASN A 161 -13.39 32.11 10.84
N ASN A 162 -14.22 31.67 9.89
CA ASN A 162 -14.06 30.46 9.07
C ASN A 162 -12.62 30.28 8.56
N LEU A 163 -11.80 29.56 9.32
CA LEU A 163 -10.45 29.19 8.92
C LEU A 163 -10.56 28.15 7.81
N THR A 164 -9.86 28.37 6.70
CA THR A 164 -9.60 27.31 5.74
C THR A 164 -8.23 26.69 6.00
N LEU A 165 -8.00 25.46 5.55
CA LEU A 165 -6.68 24.83 5.65
C LEU A 165 -5.60 25.66 4.93
N ILE A 166 -5.98 26.36 3.86
CA ILE A 166 -5.09 27.26 3.11
C ILE A 166 -4.68 28.46 3.99
N ASP A 167 -5.62 29.03 4.73
CA ASP A 167 -5.33 30.16 5.63
C ASP A 167 -4.42 29.75 6.78
N VAL A 168 -4.59 28.54 7.32
CA VAL A 168 -3.70 27.97 8.33
C VAL A 168 -2.28 27.84 7.78
N ILE A 169 -2.12 27.26 6.60
CA ILE A 169 -0.80 27.02 5.99
C ILE A 169 -0.07 28.31 5.65
N LYS A 170 -0.78 29.32 5.13
CA LYS A 170 -0.18 30.64 4.85
C LYS A 170 0.35 31.35 6.09
N ARG A 171 -0.22 31.06 7.27
CA ARG A 171 0.14 31.71 8.54
C ARG A 171 1.23 30.97 9.33
N CYS A 172 1.59 29.75 8.93
CA CYS A 172 2.67 28.97 9.55
C CYS A 172 4.08 29.25 8.97
N GLN A 173 4.22 30.25 8.09
CA GLN A 173 5.50 30.78 7.61
C GLN A 173 6.18 31.65 8.68
#